data_AF-A0A6H1ZHI5-F1
#
_entry.id   AF-A0A6H1ZHI5-F1
#
_cell.length_a   1.000
_cell.length_b   1.000
_cell.length_c   1.000
_cell.angle_alpha   90.00
_cell.angle_beta   90.00
_cell.angle_gamma   90.00
#
_symmetry.space_group_name_H-M   'P 1'
#
loop_
_entity.id
_entity.type
_entity.pdbx_description
1 polymer ?
#
loop_
_entity_poly.entity_id
_entity_poly.type
_entity_poly.pdbx_seq_one_letter_code
_entity_poly.pdbx_strand_id
1 'polypeptide(L)'
;MRTLTSTLEAAQQSSGVKALVRLALSLGETSYTYYAKPTGGRIFEVTHTLKPFNHKATVMLKNADNVLSGIDLKGYDAVIGWGTITSNGEEYSDDPLLMVRTQGLYSAQGKSICDLNLIGVPNLLVEDRASASYIPVSSDTKTVKDLIREIAGDTGVTMLACYNHCRTYTVVFDSEDALLDTYIPADSFRIYINGSRLAAIRRLLDYTKCMIKWDSSGNWHILVPKTRRGL
;
A
#
# COMPACT_ATOMS: atom_id res chain seq x y z
N MET A 1 -7.67 2.24 -11.62
CA MET A 1 -6.73 3.11 -12.39
C MET A 1 -6.22 4.20 -11.44
N ARG A 2 -4.97 4.71 -11.53
CA ARG A 2 -4.66 5.96 -10.80
C ARG A 2 -5.36 7.07 -11.57
N THR A 3 -6.24 7.81 -10.92
CA THR A 3 -6.97 8.89 -11.58
C THR A 3 -6.04 10.10 -11.60
N LEU A 4 -5.53 10.45 -12.77
CA LEU A 4 -4.80 11.69 -12.98
C LEU A 4 -5.81 12.77 -13.36
N THR A 5 -5.55 14.01 -12.95
CA THR A 5 -6.23 15.15 -13.55
C THR A 5 -5.75 15.29 -15.00
N SER A 6 -6.61 15.82 -15.88
CA SER A 6 -6.23 16.06 -17.28
C SER A 6 -5.03 16.99 -17.41
N THR A 7 -4.89 17.95 -16.49
CA THR A 7 -3.75 18.87 -16.41
C THR A 7 -2.47 18.19 -15.97
N LEU A 8 -2.54 17.26 -15.01
CA LEU A 8 -1.39 16.47 -14.58
C LEU A 8 -0.92 15.51 -15.68
N GLU A 9 -1.86 14.82 -16.35
CA GLU A 9 -1.53 13.94 -17.47
C GLU A 9 -0.85 14.71 -18.61
N ALA A 10 -1.41 15.84 -19.02
CA ALA A 10 -0.83 16.69 -20.06
C ALA A 10 0.57 17.19 -19.68
N ALA A 11 0.76 17.62 -18.42
CA ALA A 11 2.05 18.11 -17.95
C ALA A 11 3.13 17.01 -17.90
N GLN A 12 2.76 15.79 -17.50
CA GLN A 12 3.67 14.63 -17.47
C GLN A 12 4.10 14.17 -18.87
N GLN A 13 3.28 14.42 -19.89
CA GLN A 13 3.58 14.11 -21.30
C GLN A 13 4.37 15.22 -22.01
N SER A 14 4.60 16.36 -21.34
CA SER A 14 5.35 17.48 -21.95
C SER A 14 6.85 17.18 -22.05
N SER A 15 7.54 17.88 -22.96
CA SER A 15 9.00 17.74 -23.15
C SER A 15 9.83 18.32 -22.00
N GLY A 16 9.22 19.11 -21.10
CA GLY A 16 9.89 19.77 -19.97
C GLY A 16 9.13 19.56 -18.67
N VAL A 17 9.28 18.39 -18.06
CA VAL A 17 8.59 18.06 -16.80
C VAL A 17 9.37 18.63 -15.61
N LYS A 18 8.73 19.50 -14.84
CA LYS A 18 9.24 19.96 -13.54
C LYS A 18 8.79 19.00 -12.46
N ALA A 19 9.50 17.88 -12.32
CA ALA A 19 9.14 16.82 -11.39
C ALA A 19 9.07 17.31 -9.94
N LEU A 20 8.03 16.91 -9.23
CA LEU A 20 7.80 17.18 -7.81
C LEU A 20 7.68 15.85 -7.07
N VAL A 21 8.14 15.85 -5.82
CA VAL A 21 7.95 14.72 -4.89
C VAL A 21 7.42 15.26 -3.57
N ARG A 22 6.42 14.59 -3.02
CA ARG A 22 5.82 14.85 -1.72
C ARG A 22 5.81 13.57 -0.89
N LEU A 23 6.04 13.71 0.41
CA LEU A 23 5.77 12.68 1.41
C LEU A 23 4.74 13.26 2.38
N ALA A 24 3.55 12.65 2.43
CA ALA A 24 2.54 12.94 3.44
C ALA A 24 2.58 11.82 4.48
N LEU A 25 2.68 12.19 5.75
CA LEU A 25 2.67 11.29 6.91
C LEU A 25 1.46 11.61 7.79
N SER A 26 0.79 10.58 8.29
CA SER A 26 -0.32 10.74 9.23
C SER A 26 -0.33 9.66 10.32
N LEU A 27 -0.75 10.06 11.53
CA LEU A 27 -1.04 9.17 12.64
C LEU A 27 -2.16 9.80 13.49
N GLY A 28 -3.37 9.26 13.39
CA GLY A 28 -4.56 9.89 13.97
C GLY A 28 -4.78 11.29 13.40
N GLU A 29 -4.86 12.29 14.28
CA GLU A 29 -5.01 13.70 13.88
C GLU A 29 -3.68 14.39 13.54
N THR A 30 -2.54 13.75 13.84
CA THR A 30 -1.23 14.34 13.58
C THR A 30 -0.83 14.08 12.13
N SER A 31 -0.40 15.12 11.43
CA SER A 31 0.11 15.00 10.07
C SER A 31 1.34 15.86 9.80
N TYR A 32 2.21 15.36 8.93
CA TYR A 32 3.38 16.06 8.44
C TYR A 32 3.46 15.94 6.92
N THR A 33 3.82 17.01 6.24
CA THR A 33 4.06 16.96 4.79
C THR A 33 5.44 17.52 4.47
N TYR A 34 6.23 16.75 3.72
CA TYR A 34 7.55 17.13 3.26
C TYR A 34 7.60 17.12 1.74
N TYR A 35 8.43 18.00 1.17
CA TYR A 35 8.56 18.18 -0.27
C TYR A 35 10.01 18.11 -0.71
N ALA A 36 10.23 17.62 -1.93
CA ALA A 36 11.48 17.82 -2.67
C ALA A 36 11.39 19.15 -3.41
N LYS A 37 12.01 20.20 -2.86
CA LYS A 37 12.08 21.54 -3.47
C LYS A 37 13.55 22.00 -3.53
N PRO A 38 13.95 22.77 -4.57
CA PRO A 38 15.32 23.30 -4.66
C PRO A 38 15.73 24.11 -3.43
N THR A 39 14.79 24.88 -2.88
CA THR A 39 14.98 25.68 -1.66
C THR A 39 13.88 25.33 -0.65
N GLY A 40 14.26 25.13 0.62
CA GLY A 40 13.31 24.83 1.70
C GLY A 40 12.71 23.41 1.70
N GLY A 41 12.98 22.60 0.67
CA GLY A 41 12.54 21.20 0.62
C GLY A 41 13.33 20.32 1.59
N ARG A 42 12.60 19.48 2.34
CA ARG A 42 13.18 18.55 3.31
C ARG A 42 13.51 17.19 2.70
N ILE A 43 12.80 16.74 1.68
CA ILE A 43 13.13 15.48 1.00
C ILE A 43 14.46 15.65 0.26
N PHE A 44 15.43 14.81 0.61
CA PHE A 44 16.73 14.73 -0.04
C PHE A 44 16.73 13.64 -1.11
N GLU A 45 16.21 12.46 -0.77
CA GLU A 45 16.22 11.30 -1.66
C GLU A 45 15.02 10.40 -1.36
N VAL A 46 14.51 9.76 -2.42
CA VAL A 46 13.47 8.75 -2.35
C VAL A 46 13.87 7.58 -3.24
N THR A 47 14.03 6.40 -2.63
CA THR A 47 14.13 5.13 -3.35
C THR A 47 12.84 4.36 -3.15
N HIS A 48 12.17 3.93 -4.22
CA HIS A 48 10.85 3.32 -4.13
C HIS A 48 10.76 2.09 -5.04
N THR A 49 10.44 0.94 -4.44
CA THR A 49 10.04 -0.29 -5.15
C THR A 49 8.54 -0.47 -5.05
N LEU A 50 7.85 -0.49 -6.19
CA LEU A 50 6.43 -0.79 -6.29
C LEU A 50 6.22 -2.02 -7.18
N LYS A 51 5.89 -3.16 -6.57
CA LYS A 51 5.48 -4.41 -7.22
C LYS A 51 4.16 -4.89 -6.60
N PRO A 52 3.38 -5.74 -7.29
CA PRO A 52 2.08 -6.20 -6.80
C PRO A 52 2.11 -6.77 -5.36
N PHE A 53 3.18 -7.49 -5.02
CA PHE A 53 3.34 -8.18 -3.74
C PHE A 53 4.61 -7.76 -2.97
N ASN A 54 5.25 -6.66 -3.38
CA ASN A 54 6.40 -6.10 -2.69
C ASN A 54 6.45 -4.60 -2.92
N HIS A 55 6.15 -3.84 -1.88
CA HIS A 55 6.10 -2.40 -1.89
C HIS A 55 6.91 -1.87 -0.71
N LYS A 56 8.03 -1.22 -1.02
CA LYS A 56 8.93 -0.64 -0.02
C LYS A 56 9.47 0.69 -0.52
N ALA A 57 9.74 1.61 0.37
CA ALA A 57 10.46 2.83 0.04
C ALA A 57 11.42 3.22 1.15
N THR A 58 12.45 3.95 0.79
CA THR A 58 13.36 4.62 1.72
C THR A 58 13.31 6.10 1.38
N VAL A 59 13.00 6.94 2.37
CA VAL A 59 12.94 8.39 2.22
C VAL A 59 13.94 9.04 3.15
N MET A 60 14.89 9.77 2.58
CA MET A 60 15.88 10.52 3.33
C MET A 60 15.43 11.99 3.42
N LEU A 61 15.31 12.49 4.64
CA LEU A 61 14.90 13.83 4.96
C LEU A 61 16.08 14.61 5.55
N LYS A 62 16.29 15.85 5.10
CA LYS A 62 17.23 16.78 5.73
C LYS A 62 16.76 17.07 7.16
N ASN A 63 17.69 17.11 8.10
CA ASN A 63 17.42 17.35 9.52
C ASN A 63 18.47 18.28 10.17
N ALA A 64 19.04 19.21 9.39
CA ALA A 64 20.04 20.17 9.88
C ALA A 64 19.51 21.07 11.02
N ASP A 65 18.20 21.29 11.07
CA ASP A 65 17.51 22.07 12.11
C ASP A 65 17.04 21.23 13.30
N ASN A 66 17.35 19.93 13.32
CA ASN A 66 17.00 18.97 14.38
C ASN A 66 15.50 18.81 14.69
N VAL A 67 14.60 19.33 13.85
CA VAL A 67 13.15 19.23 14.07
C VAL A 67 12.69 17.76 14.10
N LEU A 68 13.23 16.92 13.21
CA LEU A 68 12.87 15.49 13.15
C LEU A 68 13.49 14.66 14.28
N SER A 69 14.46 15.22 15.02
CA SER A 69 15.09 14.52 16.14
C SER A 69 14.16 14.40 17.35
N GLY A 70 13.16 15.29 17.46
CA GLY A 70 12.16 15.28 18.52
C GLY A 70 10.85 14.56 18.18
N ILE A 71 10.74 13.97 16.99
CA ILE A 71 9.51 13.34 16.49
C ILE A 71 9.78 11.86 16.23
N ASP A 72 9.01 10.98 16.86
CA ASP A 72 8.99 9.56 16.50
C ASP A 72 7.94 9.33 15.40
N LEU A 73 8.41 9.12 14.19
CA LEU A 73 7.59 8.89 13.00
C LEU A 73 7.27 7.41 12.79
N LYS A 74 7.78 6.49 13.62
CA LYS A 74 7.46 5.06 13.51
C LYS A 74 5.97 4.81 13.68
N GLY A 75 5.40 4.00 12.80
CA GLY A 75 3.97 3.68 12.78
C GLY A 75 3.09 4.69 12.05
N TYR A 76 3.63 5.81 11.55
CA TYR A 76 2.87 6.71 10.70
C TYR A 76 2.51 6.03 9.39
N ASP A 77 1.27 6.22 8.95
CA ASP A 77 0.84 5.97 7.59
C ASP A 77 1.52 7.01 6.68
N ALA A 78 1.96 6.57 5.49
CA ALA A 78 2.79 7.35 4.59
C ALA A 78 2.30 7.23 3.14
N VAL A 79 2.20 8.36 2.45
CA VAL A 79 1.84 8.44 1.04
C VAL A 79 2.90 9.24 0.29
N ILE A 80 3.52 8.62 -0.71
CA ILE A 80 4.44 9.29 -1.62
C ILE A 80 3.62 9.81 -2.80
N GLY A 81 3.70 11.11 -3.06
CA GLY A 81 3.08 11.75 -4.22
C GLY A 81 4.13 12.09 -5.26
N TRP A 82 3.95 11.60 -6.49
CA TRP A 82 4.75 11.97 -7.65
C TRP A 82 4.00 12.99 -8.49
N GLY A 83 4.60 14.14 -8.74
CA GLY A 83 3.89 15.28 -9.29
C GLY A 83 4.68 16.09 -10.31
N THR A 84 4.02 17.12 -10.82
CA THR A 84 4.66 18.18 -11.62
C THR A 84 3.89 19.49 -11.42
N ILE A 85 4.55 20.59 -11.77
CA ILE A 85 3.86 21.89 -11.89
C ILE A 85 3.02 21.87 -13.17
N THR A 86 1.75 22.22 -13.06
CA THR A 86 0.78 22.30 -14.16
C THR A 86 0.22 23.73 -14.26
N SER A 87 -0.74 23.95 -15.16
CA SER A 87 -1.51 25.20 -15.21
C SER A 87 -2.31 25.48 -13.94
N ASN A 88 -2.61 24.45 -13.14
CA ASN A 88 -3.37 24.54 -11.90
C ASN A 88 -2.46 24.60 -10.65
N GLY A 89 -1.14 24.65 -10.82
CA GLY A 89 -0.16 24.68 -9.73
C GLY A 89 0.53 23.34 -9.51
N GLU A 90 0.91 23.04 -8.26
CA GLU A 90 1.56 21.77 -7.91
C GLU A 90 0.50 20.65 -7.83
N GLU A 91 0.54 19.69 -8.76
CA GLU A 91 -0.36 18.53 -8.76
C GLU A 91 0.42 17.22 -8.55
N TYR A 92 -0.19 16.27 -7.84
CA TYR A 92 0.44 15.01 -7.43
C TYR A 92 -0.46 13.81 -7.75
N SER A 93 0.17 12.72 -8.18
CA SER A 93 -0.40 11.38 -8.19
C SER A 93 0.11 10.63 -6.98
N ASP A 94 -0.79 10.25 -6.09
CA ASP A 94 -0.43 9.50 -4.89
C ASP A 94 -0.21 8.01 -5.19
N ASP A 95 0.85 7.48 -4.59
CA ASP A 95 1.16 6.06 -4.57
C ASP A 95 0.40 5.34 -3.45
N PRO A 96 0.31 3.99 -3.50
CA PRO A 96 -0.41 3.24 -2.48
C PRO A 96 0.17 3.46 -1.08
N LEU A 97 -0.67 3.21 -0.08
CA LEU A 97 -0.34 3.42 1.33
C LEU A 97 0.90 2.61 1.74
N LEU A 98 1.82 3.32 2.38
CA LEU A 98 2.99 2.81 3.08
C LEU A 98 2.84 3.06 4.58
N MET A 99 3.68 2.43 5.39
CA MET A 99 3.81 2.69 6.82
C MET A 99 5.29 2.84 7.18
N VAL A 100 5.62 3.82 8.02
CA VAL A 100 6.98 4.02 8.54
C VAL A 100 7.32 2.88 9.49
N ARG A 101 8.25 2.01 9.07
CA ARG A 101 8.69 0.85 9.87
C ARG A 101 9.84 1.19 10.79
N THR A 102 10.83 1.90 10.27
CA THR A 102 11.98 2.36 11.05
C THR A 102 12.33 3.80 10.71
N GLN A 103 12.89 4.48 11.69
CA GLN A 103 13.45 5.82 11.58
C GLN A 103 14.89 5.77 12.08
N GLY A 104 15.83 6.21 11.25
CA GLY A 104 17.24 6.37 11.59
C GLY A 104 17.62 7.85 11.58
N LEU A 105 18.43 8.29 12.55
CA LEU A 105 19.00 9.62 12.58
C LEU A 105 20.51 9.51 12.39
N TYR A 106 21.04 10.16 11.36
CA TYR A 106 22.45 10.17 11.02
C TYR A 106 22.98 11.59 11.05
N SER A 107 24.12 11.79 11.71
CA SER A 107 24.82 13.07 11.75
C SER A 107 26.29 12.87 11.43
N ALA A 108 26.77 13.49 10.35
CA ALA A 108 28.18 13.48 9.97
C ALA A 108 28.56 14.78 9.24
N GLN A 109 29.69 15.38 9.63
CA GLN A 109 30.32 16.53 8.94
C GLN A 109 29.34 17.67 8.56
N GLY A 110 28.49 18.10 9.50
CA GLY A 110 27.55 19.21 9.28
C GLY A 110 26.30 18.87 8.46
N LYS A 111 26.10 17.60 8.10
CA LYS A 111 24.83 17.09 7.54
C LYS A 111 24.13 16.21 8.56
N SER A 112 22.91 16.58 8.90
CA SER A 112 22.00 15.76 9.70
C SER A 112 20.87 15.27 8.79
N ILE A 113 20.61 13.98 8.82
CA ILE A 113 19.64 13.27 7.97
C ILE A 113 18.75 12.40 8.85
N CYS A 114 17.45 12.40 8.55
CA CYS A 114 16.49 11.44 9.05
C CYS A 114 16.12 10.49 7.91
N ASP A 115 16.37 9.20 8.10
CA ASP A 115 16.06 8.13 7.16
C ASP A 115 14.81 7.39 7.61
N LEU A 116 13.82 7.28 6.72
CA LEU A 116 12.59 6.55 6.95
C LEU A 116 12.53 5.33 6.04
N ASN A 117 12.44 4.14 6.63
CA ASN A 117 12.15 2.92 5.88
C ASN A 117 10.64 2.64 5.95
N LEU A 118 10.03 2.57 4.79
CA LEU A 118 8.60 2.44 4.58
C LEU A 118 8.26 1.08 3.99
N ILE A 119 7.21 0.45 4.48
CA ILE A 119 6.68 -0.82 3.94
C ILE A 119 5.21 -0.67 3.59
N GLY A 120 4.81 -1.20 2.43
CA GLY A 120 3.42 -1.15 1.98
C GLY A 120 2.59 -2.29 2.53
N VAL A 121 1.27 -2.20 2.31
CA VAL A 121 0.29 -3.23 2.65
C VAL A 121 0.73 -4.65 2.30
N PRO A 122 1.24 -4.98 1.09
CA PRO A 122 1.64 -6.36 0.81
C PRO A 122 2.75 -6.86 1.74
N ASN A 123 3.72 -6.02 2.11
CA ASN A 123 4.77 -6.42 3.04
C ASN A 123 4.27 -6.53 4.47
N LEU A 124 3.31 -5.70 4.89
CA LEU A 124 2.63 -5.86 6.18
C LEU A 124 1.90 -7.20 6.25
N LEU A 125 1.21 -7.60 5.18
CA LEU A 125 0.52 -8.89 5.10
C LEU A 125 1.46 -10.11 5.08
N VAL A 126 2.76 -9.91 4.83
CA VAL A 126 3.78 -10.95 5.05
C VAL A 126 4.11 -11.12 6.53
N GLU A 127 4.03 -10.03 7.30
CA GLU A 127 4.24 -10.03 8.76
C GLU A 127 2.99 -10.47 9.53
N ASP A 128 1.80 -10.31 8.96
CA ASP A 128 0.54 -10.86 9.50
C ASP A 128 0.53 -12.40 9.42
N ARG A 129 0.75 -13.04 10.57
CA ARG A 129 0.85 -14.49 10.71
C ARG A 129 -0.39 -15.07 11.37
N ALA A 130 -0.88 -16.18 10.83
CA ALA A 130 -2.02 -16.89 11.39
C ALA A 130 -1.71 -17.37 12.82
N SER A 131 -2.51 -16.94 13.78
CA SER A 131 -2.40 -17.32 15.21
C SER A 131 -2.87 -18.75 15.49
N ALA A 132 -3.69 -19.30 14.60
CA ALA A 132 -4.22 -20.66 14.65
C ALA A 132 -4.41 -21.18 13.22
N SER A 133 -4.66 -22.48 13.08
CA SER A 133 -4.98 -23.07 11.78
C SER A 133 -6.45 -22.83 11.41
N TYR A 134 -6.71 -22.51 10.14
CA TYR A 134 -8.02 -22.54 9.50
C TYR A 134 -8.11 -23.79 8.64
N ILE A 135 -9.00 -24.71 9.01
CA ILE A 135 -9.19 -26.01 8.35
C ILE A 135 -10.70 -26.17 8.10
N PRO A 136 -11.22 -25.68 6.96
CA PRO A 136 -12.61 -25.86 6.61
C PRO A 136 -12.91 -27.33 6.31
N VAL A 137 -14.19 -27.70 6.46
CA VAL A 137 -14.71 -29.02 6.10
C VAL A 137 -15.10 -29.06 4.62
N SER A 138 -15.27 -30.25 4.06
CA SER A 138 -15.64 -30.41 2.64
C SER A 138 -17.02 -29.85 2.28
N SER A 139 -17.90 -29.65 3.27
CA SER A 139 -19.21 -29.02 3.11
C SER A 139 -19.21 -27.50 3.33
N ASP A 140 -18.04 -26.88 3.54
CA ASP A 140 -17.93 -25.42 3.65
C ASP A 140 -18.37 -24.77 2.33
N THR A 141 -19.20 -23.73 2.41
CA THR A 141 -19.84 -23.09 1.25
C THR A 141 -19.20 -21.76 0.88
N LYS A 142 -18.12 -21.35 1.55
CA LYS A 142 -17.51 -20.04 1.33
C LYS A 142 -16.84 -19.99 -0.02
N THR A 143 -17.22 -18.98 -0.79
CA THR A 143 -16.62 -18.68 -2.08
C THR A 143 -15.23 -18.07 -1.90
N VAL A 144 -14.48 -17.94 -3.00
CA VAL A 144 -13.23 -17.18 -3.00
C VAL A 144 -13.44 -15.75 -2.49
N LYS A 145 -14.54 -15.10 -2.89
CA LYS A 145 -14.91 -13.75 -2.45
C LYS A 145 -15.12 -13.67 -0.95
N ASP A 146 -15.89 -14.62 -0.39
CA ASP A 146 -16.16 -14.67 1.05
C ASP A 146 -14.85 -14.79 1.82
N LEU A 147 -13.98 -15.72 1.41
CA LEU A 147 -12.68 -15.94 2.06
C LEU A 147 -11.76 -14.73 1.95
N ILE A 148 -11.71 -14.02 0.82
CA ILE A 148 -10.93 -12.77 0.69
C ILE A 148 -11.43 -11.73 1.69
N ARG A 149 -12.75 -11.54 1.81
CA ARG A 149 -13.35 -10.56 2.73
C ARG A 149 -13.14 -10.93 4.19
N GLU A 150 -13.31 -12.21 4.54
CA GLU A 150 -13.05 -12.70 5.90
C GLU A 150 -11.55 -12.63 6.26
N ILE A 151 -10.64 -12.91 5.32
CA ILE A 151 -9.20 -12.72 5.55
C ILE A 151 -8.86 -11.24 5.71
N ALA A 152 -9.48 -10.34 4.94
CA ALA A 152 -9.26 -8.90 5.04
C ALA A 152 -9.82 -8.30 6.34
N GLY A 153 -10.81 -8.96 6.97
CA GLY A 153 -11.62 -8.32 8.00
C GLY A 153 -12.39 -7.14 7.43
N ASP A 154 -12.98 -7.33 6.25
CA ASP A 154 -13.70 -6.30 5.50
C ASP A 154 -14.89 -5.75 6.30
N THR A 155 -15.33 -4.54 5.95
CA THR A 155 -16.40 -3.85 6.69
C THR A 155 -17.68 -4.69 6.69
N GLY A 156 -18.20 -4.96 7.89
CA GLY A 156 -19.42 -5.77 8.07
C GLY A 156 -19.21 -7.28 7.92
N VAL A 157 -17.97 -7.75 7.74
CA VAL A 157 -17.63 -9.18 7.64
C VAL A 157 -16.84 -9.61 8.87
N THR A 158 -17.19 -10.77 9.44
CA THR A 158 -16.42 -11.32 10.55
C THR A 158 -15.07 -11.81 10.05
N MET A 159 -14.00 -11.24 10.58
CA MET A 159 -12.65 -11.64 10.22
C MET A 159 -12.38 -13.10 10.61
N LEU A 160 -11.63 -13.84 9.78
CA LEU A 160 -11.20 -15.19 10.14
C LEU A 160 -10.46 -15.18 11.48
N ALA A 161 -10.86 -16.06 12.38
CA ALA A 161 -10.33 -16.12 13.74
C ALA A 161 -8.80 -16.24 13.78
N CYS A 162 -8.18 -16.91 12.81
CA CYS A 162 -6.72 -17.02 12.76
C CYS A 162 -5.99 -15.69 12.50
N TYR A 163 -6.66 -14.66 11.95
CA TYR A 163 -6.09 -13.34 11.68
C TYR A 163 -6.77 -12.19 12.45
N ASN A 164 -7.69 -12.47 13.37
CA ASN A 164 -8.48 -11.43 14.07
C ASN A 164 -7.66 -10.46 14.94
N HIS A 165 -6.36 -10.72 15.14
CA HIS A 165 -5.41 -9.85 15.82
C HIS A 165 -4.67 -8.89 14.86
N CYS A 166 -4.91 -8.99 13.55
CA CYS A 166 -4.29 -8.18 12.52
C CYS A 166 -5.14 -6.94 12.16
N ARG A 167 -4.55 -5.98 11.43
CA ARG A 167 -5.25 -4.80 10.90
C ARG A 167 -6.36 -5.22 9.92
N THR A 168 -7.51 -4.57 10.00
CA THR A 168 -8.62 -4.75 9.04
C THR A 168 -8.39 -3.89 7.80
N TYR A 169 -8.90 -4.35 6.66
CA TYR A 169 -8.81 -3.64 5.40
C TYR A 169 -10.14 -3.69 4.66
N THR A 170 -10.54 -2.56 4.07
CA THR A 170 -11.70 -2.52 3.18
C THR A 170 -11.34 -3.15 1.84
N VAL A 171 -12.21 -4.01 1.35
CA VAL A 171 -12.07 -4.66 0.05
C VAL A 171 -13.06 -4.06 -0.95
N VAL A 172 -12.54 -3.61 -2.08
CA VAL A 172 -13.32 -3.04 -3.18
C VAL A 172 -13.16 -3.95 -4.39
N PHE A 173 -14.28 -4.42 -4.94
CA PHE A 173 -14.29 -5.23 -6.16
C PHE A 173 -14.56 -4.32 -7.36
N ASP A 174 -13.50 -3.86 -8.03
CA ASP A 174 -13.61 -2.96 -9.18
C ASP A 174 -14.08 -3.69 -10.44
N SER A 175 -13.70 -4.97 -10.58
CA SER A 175 -14.10 -5.85 -11.69
C SER A 175 -13.89 -7.31 -11.30
N GLU A 176 -14.85 -8.16 -11.62
CA GLU A 176 -14.89 -9.52 -11.10
C GLU A 176 -14.95 -10.53 -12.25
N ASP A 177 -14.44 -11.74 -12.03
CA ASP A 177 -14.73 -12.89 -12.86
C ASP A 177 -15.67 -13.86 -12.14
N ALA A 178 -16.34 -14.73 -12.89
CA ALA A 178 -17.38 -15.60 -12.35
C ALA A 178 -16.89 -16.58 -11.26
N LEU A 179 -15.60 -16.96 -11.24
CA LEU A 179 -15.07 -17.89 -10.24
C LEU A 179 -14.99 -17.26 -8.85
N LEU A 180 -14.89 -15.94 -8.76
CA LEU A 180 -14.82 -15.24 -7.48
C LEU A 180 -16.08 -15.51 -6.62
N ASP A 181 -17.27 -15.51 -7.24
CA ASP A 181 -18.56 -15.75 -6.58
C ASP A 181 -19.06 -17.22 -6.67
N THR A 182 -18.40 -18.09 -7.44
CA THR A 182 -18.91 -19.46 -7.67
C THR A 182 -17.96 -20.57 -7.26
N TYR A 183 -16.64 -20.33 -7.26
CA TYR A 183 -15.69 -21.34 -6.84
C TYR A 183 -15.63 -21.42 -5.31
N ILE A 184 -15.84 -22.63 -4.79
CA ILE A 184 -15.85 -22.94 -3.35
C ILE A 184 -14.65 -23.85 -3.09
N PRO A 185 -13.56 -23.33 -2.50
CA PRO A 185 -12.37 -24.14 -2.24
C PRO A 185 -12.59 -25.23 -1.17
N ALA A 186 -13.51 -25.01 -0.22
CA ALA A 186 -13.76 -25.90 0.92
C ALA A 186 -12.46 -26.40 1.58
N ASP A 187 -12.35 -27.69 1.88
CA ASP A 187 -11.23 -28.33 2.57
C ASP A 187 -9.88 -28.32 1.80
N SER A 188 -9.89 -27.90 0.53
CA SER A 188 -8.66 -27.68 -0.26
C SER A 188 -7.93 -26.39 0.12
N PHE A 189 -8.63 -25.42 0.71
CA PHE A 189 -8.05 -24.17 1.17
C PHE A 189 -7.84 -24.17 2.69
N ARG A 190 -6.60 -24.46 3.08
CA ARG A 190 -6.17 -24.48 4.48
C ARG A 190 -5.12 -23.40 4.75
N ILE A 191 -5.20 -22.81 5.94
CA ILE A 191 -4.19 -21.91 6.47
C ILE A 191 -3.65 -22.56 7.73
N TYR A 192 -2.35 -22.83 7.77
CA TYR A 192 -1.72 -23.36 8.97
C TYR A 192 -1.27 -22.22 9.88
N ILE A 193 -1.08 -22.51 11.16
CA ILE A 193 -0.42 -21.60 12.10
C ILE A 193 0.89 -21.04 11.49
N ASN A 194 1.16 -19.76 11.73
CA ASN A 194 2.24 -18.99 11.11
C ASN A 194 2.17 -18.83 9.58
N GLY A 195 1.06 -19.25 8.95
CA GLY A 195 0.76 -18.93 7.56
C GLY A 195 0.68 -17.41 7.35
N SER A 196 1.33 -16.91 6.30
CA SER A 196 1.24 -15.49 5.95
C SER A 196 -0.11 -15.16 5.36
N ARG A 197 -0.69 -14.04 5.80
CA ARG A 197 -1.93 -13.49 5.26
C ARG A 197 -1.83 -13.17 3.76
N LEU A 198 -0.69 -12.62 3.31
CA LEU A 198 -0.43 -12.40 1.89
C LEU A 198 -0.44 -13.71 1.09
N ALA A 199 0.17 -14.77 1.62
CA ALA A 199 0.22 -16.06 0.94
C ALA A 199 -1.19 -16.68 0.81
N ALA A 200 -2.03 -16.53 1.83
CA ALA A 200 -3.42 -16.98 1.79
C ALA A 200 -4.22 -16.24 0.69
N ILE A 201 -4.11 -14.92 0.60
CA ILE A 201 -4.79 -14.11 -0.42
C ILE A 201 -4.30 -14.48 -1.82
N ARG A 202 -2.99 -14.63 -2.02
CA ARG A 202 -2.44 -15.01 -3.33
C ARG A 202 -2.98 -16.36 -3.81
N ARG A 203 -3.00 -17.36 -2.93
CA ARG A 203 -3.59 -18.67 -3.25
C ARG A 203 -5.06 -18.58 -3.64
N LEU A 204 -5.83 -17.69 -3.00
CA LEU A 204 -7.23 -17.46 -3.36
C LEU A 204 -7.37 -16.82 -4.75
N LEU A 205 -6.54 -15.81 -5.02
CA LEU A 205 -6.54 -15.14 -6.33
C LEU A 205 -6.08 -16.06 -7.46
N ASP A 206 -5.20 -17.04 -7.18
CA ASP A 206 -4.74 -18.05 -8.15
C ASP A 206 -5.88 -18.95 -8.67
N TYR A 207 -7.01 -19.07 -7.95
CA TYR A 207 -8.23 -19.74 -8.45
C TYR A 207 -9.03 -18.90 -9.44
N THR A 208 -8.66 -17.62 -9.61
CA THR A 208 -9.42 -16.62 -10.36
C THR A 208 -8.55 -15.97 -11.43
N LYS A 209 -9.14 -15.09 -12.23
CA LYS A 209 -8.42 -14.19 -13.16
C LYS A 209 -8.21 -12.80 -12.55
N CYS A 210 -8.66 -12.58 -11.32
CA CYS A 210 -8.52 -11.32 -10.61
C CYS A 210 -7.10 -11.12 -10.09
N MET A 211 -6.73 -9.85 -9.94
CA MET A 211 -5.53 -9.41 -9.25
C MET A 211 -5.89 -8.39 -8.18
N ILE A 212 -5.04 -8.29 -7.17
CA ILE A 212 -5.13 -7.26 -6.14
C ILE A 212 -4.25 -6.06 -6.49
N LYS A 213 -4.79 -4.87 -6.23
CA LYS A 213 -4.11 -3.59 -6.26
C LYS A 213 -4.38 -2.86 -4.96
N TRP A 214 -3.39 -2.11 -4.47
CA TRP A 214 -3.49 -1.30 -3.26
C TRP A 214 -3.70 0.16 -3.65
N ASP A 215 -4.55 0.90 -2.92
CA ASP A 215 -4.72 2.35 -3.10
C ASP A 215 -3.96 3.15 -2.03
N SER A 216 -4.04 4.49 -2.12
CA SER A 216 -3.41 5.42 -1.16
C SER A 216 -4.10 5.45 0.21
N SER A 217 -5.29 4.85 0.34
CA SER A 217 -6.03 4.72 1.60
C SER A 217 -5.77 3.37 2.29
N GLY A 218 -5.04 2.45 1.64
CA GLY A 218 -4.79 1.09 2.12
C GLY A 218 -5.88 0.08 1.75
N ASN A 219 -6.87 0.47 0.95
CA ASN A 219 -7.93 -0.43 0.48
C ASN A 219 -7.40 -1.43 -0.54
N TRP A 220 -8.06 -2.59 -0.57
CA TRP A 220 -7.73 -3.70 -1.46
C TRP A 220 -8.66 -3.66 -2.65
N HIS A 221 -8.15 -3.28 -3.81
CA HIS A 221 -8.89 -3.31 -5.06
C HIS A 221 -8.68 -4.64 -5.78
N ILE A 222 -9.73 -5.44 -5.89
CA ILE A 222 -9.75 -6.69 -6.66
C ILE A 222 -10.31 -6.39 -8.05
N LEU A 223 -9.55 -6.74 -9.09
CA LEU A 223 -9.90 -6.41 -10.47
C LEU A 223 -9.41 -7.46 -11.46
N VAL A 224 -10.15 -7.67 -12.55
CA VAL A 224 -9.65 -8.41 -13.72
C VAL A 224 -8.71 -7.51 -14.53
N PRO A 225 -7.45 -7.90 -14.78
CA PRO A 225 -6.53 -7.09 -15.58
C PRO A 225 -7.04 -6.89 -16.99
N LYS A 226 -7.14 -5.63 -17.43
CA LYS A 226 -7.46 -5.30 -18.82
C LYS A 226 -6.17 -5.31 -19.62
N THR A 227 -6.05 -6.19 -20.61
CA THR A 227 -5.05 -6.02 -21.67
C THR A 227 -5.45 -4.80 -22.49
N ARG A 228 -4.54 -3.81 -22.63
CA ARG A 228 -4.67 -2.81 -23.69
C ARG A 228 -4.58 -3.58 -25.02
N ARG A 229 -5.71 -3.71 -25.73
CA ARG A 229 -5.66 -3.95 -27.18
C ARG A 229 -4.98 -2.72 -27.77
N GLY A 230 -3.92 -2.94 -28.53
CA GLY A 230 -3.05 -1.89 -29.06
C GLY A 230 -3.81 -0.80 -29.82
N LEU A 231 -3.20 0.39 -29.80
CA LEU A 231 -3.37 1.42 -30.82
C LEU A 231 -3.16 0.85 -32.22
#